data_AF-A0A3L6JR72-F1
#
_entry.id   AF-A0A3L6JR72-F1
#
_cell.length_a   1.000
_cell.length_b   1.000
_cell.length_c   1.000
_cell.angle_alpha   90.00
_cell.angle_beta   90.00
_cell.angle_gamma   90.00
#
_symmetry.space_group_name_H-M   'P 1'
#
loop_
_entity.id
_entity.type
_entity.pdbx_description
1 polymer ?
#
loop_
_entity_poly.entity_id
_entity_poly.type
_entity_poly.pdbx_seq_one_letter_code
_entity_poly.pdbx_strand_id
1 'polypeptide(L)'
;MRAFSIRGLDIEVLLDFLSEKYANVLKRIWRTETCIRAVFVQNEMAWRTVSEQAIIVLVDHDVDTNTCATEVVATSGGAGWWRWSLGSQDEAEDTFATSLAELAHVRGWQYEGTFPQYAFPRAICPSCGAIYSYRREQILDGGSVRCQNCDKPFVIS
;
A
#
# COMPACT_ATOMS: atom_id res chain seq x y z
N MET A 1 -2.34 -6.56 -5.21
CA MET A 1 -1.01 -7.11 -4.84
C MET A 1 0.06 -6.20 -5.37
N ARG A 2 1.02 -5.81 -4.53
CA ARG A 2 2.21 -5.04 -4.93
C ARG A 2 3.48 -5.71 -4.45
N ALA A 3 4.51 -5.59 -5.26
CA ALA A 3 5.84 -6.09 -4.96
C ALA A 3 6.85 -4.94 -4.93
N PHE A 4 7.83 -5.08 -4.05
CA PHE A 4 8.89 -4.11 -3.79
C PHE A 4 10.22 -4.83 -3.72
N SER A 5 11.26 -4.22 -4.28
CA SER A 5 12.64 -4.67 -4.20
C SER A 5 13.44 -3.63 -3.43
N ILE A 6 14.12 -4.07 -2.38
CA ILE A 6 14.91 -3.22 -1.50
C ILE A 6 16.34 -3.75 -1.43
N ARG A 7 17.34 -2.88 -1.49
CA ARG A 7 18.75 -3.23 -1.32
C ARG A 7 19.43 -2.38 -0.26
N GLY A 8 20.45 -2.96 0.37
CA GLY A 8 21.25 -2.26 1.37
C GLY A 8 20.45 -1.96 2.64
N LEU A 9 19.49 -2.82 2.99
CA LEU A 9 18.64 -2.61 4.16
C LEU A 9 19.23 -3.23 5.42
N ASP A 10 18.72 -2.77 6.57
CA ASP A 10 18.84 -3.47 7.84
C ASP A 10 17.55 -4.28 8.03
N ILE A 11 17.65 -5.61 7.87
CA ILE A 11 16.48 -6.50 7.89
C ILE A 11 15.75 -6.48 9.23
N GLU A 12 16.46 -6.31 10.35
CA GLU A 12 15.80 -6.30 11.66
C GLU A 12 14.94 -5.03 11.82
N VAL A 13 15.37 -3.89 11.28
CA VAL A 13 14.55 -2.66 11.24
C VAL A 13 13.27 -2.86 10.43
N LEU A 14 13.34 -3.54 9.28
CA LEU A 14 12.16 -3.85 8.48
C LEU A 14 11.22 -4.82 9.23
N LEU A 15 11.77 -5.88 9.81
CA LEU A 15 10.98 -6.87 10.55
C LEU A 15 10.30 -6.26 11.77
N ASP A 16 10.96 -5.34 12.49
CA ASP A 16 10.38 -4.62 13.62
C ASP A 16 9.24 -3.70 13.17
N PHE A 17 9.45 -2.91 12.11
CA PHE A 17 8.40 -2.08 11.51
C PHE A 17 7.17 -2.90 11.13
N LEU A 18 7.36 -4.05 10.47
CA LEU A 18 6.26 -4.94 10.06
C LEU A 18 5.59 -5.62 11.26
N SER A 19 6.36 -5.95 12.29
CA SER A 19 5.84 -6.53 13.53
C SER A 19 4.95 -5.55 14.29
N GLU A 20 5.34 -4.28 14.34
CA GLU A 20 4.59 -3.24 15.03
C GLU A 20 3.28 -2.92 14.29
N LYS A 21 3.34 -2.79 12.96
CA LYS A 21 2.21 -2.29 12.18
C LYS A 21 1.30 -3.38 11.62
N TYR A 22 1.85 -4.51 11.18
CA TYR A 22 1.16 -5.45 10.28
C TYR A 22 0.99 -6.87 10.86
N ALA A 23 1.11 -7.05 12.18
CA ALA A 23 1.21 -8.37 12.80
C ALA A 23 0.19 -8.66 13.93
N ASN A 24 -0.95 -7.98 13.94
CA ASN A 24 -1.95 -8.15 15.00
C ASN A 24 -2.66 -9.52 14.97
N VAL A 25 -2.62 -10.25 13.85
CA VAL A 25 -3.20 -11.61 13.70
C VAL A 25 -2.11 -12.67 13.67
N LEU A 26 -1.09 -12.50 12.83
CA LEU A 26 -0.03 -13.48 12.66
C LEU A 26 1.32 -12.80 12.45
N LYS A 27 2.35 -13.37 13.09
CA LYS A 27 3.76 -13.12 12.82
C LYS A 27 4.47 -14.45 12.71
N ARG A 28 5.09 -14.73 11.57
CA ARG A 28 5.99 -15.89 11.43
C ARG A 28 7.24 -15.49 10.68
N ILE A 29 8.41 -15.81 11.25
CA ILE A 29 9.72 -15.52 10.68
C ILE A 29 10.52 -16.82 10.64
N TRP A 30 11.12 -17.12 9.51
CA TRP A 30 12.04 -18.22 9.30
C TRP A 30 13.41 -17.65 8.96
N ARG A 31 14.44 -18.15 9.64
CA ARG A 31 15.83 -17.74 9.42
C ARG A 31 16.66 -18.96 9.04
N THR A 32 17.47 -18.79 8.01
CA THR A 32 18.55 -19.70 7.63
C THR A 32 19.84 -18.88 7.51
N GLU A 33 20.95 -19.54 7.17
CA GLU A 33 22.23 -18.84 6.97
C GLU A 33 22.20 -17.89 5.76
N THR A 34 21.42 -18.23 4.72
CA THR A 34 21.43 -17.50 3.44
C THR A 34 20.16 -16.69 3.19
N CYS A 35 19.07 -16.97 3.91
CA CYS A 35 17.82 -16.26 3.71
C CYS A 35 16.99 -16.07 4.98
N ILE A 36 16.21 -14.99 4.99
CA ILE A 36 15.18 -14.69 5.98
C ILE A 36 13.85 -14.55 5.25
N ARG A 37 12.86 -15.33 5.66
CA ARG A 37 11.50 -15.24 5.15
C ARG A 37 10.56 -14.85 6.28
N ALA A 38 9.57 -14.02 5.99
CA ALA A 38 8.56 -13.66 6.98
C ALA A 38 7.17 -13.48 6.36
N VAL A 39 6.17 -13.75 7.19
CA VAL A 39 4.75 -13.50 6.91
C VAL A 39 4.18 -12.72 8.09
N PHE A 40 3.55 -11.60 7.77
CA PHE A 40 2.82 -10.77 8.72
C PHE A 40 1.37 -10.65 8.25
N VAL A 41 0.42 -10.83 9.17
CA VAL A 41 -1.01 -10.67 8.87
C VAL A 41 -1.61 -9.69 9.86
N GLN A 42 -2.28 -8.69 9.29
CA GLN A 42 -3.08 -7.74 10.01
C GLN A 42 -4.54 -7.85 9.60
N ASN A 43 -5.46 -7.85 10.55
CA ASN A 43 -6.86 -7.54 10.29
C ASN A 43 -7.18 -6.10 10.69
N GLU A 44 -7.90 -5.38 9.84
CA GLU A 44 -8.43 -4.05 10.14
C GLU A 44 -9.86 -3.86 9.63
N MET A 45 -10.59 -2.96 10.28
CA MET A 45 -11.93 -2.57 9.86
C MET A 45 -11.82 -1.45 8.82
N ALA A 46 -12.19 -1.74 7.58
CA ALA A 46 -12.36 -0.71 6.55
C ALA A 46 -13.67 0.05 6.82
N TRP A 47 -13.59 1.13 7.61
CA TRP A 47 -14.77 1.90 8.07
C TRP A 47 -15.66 2.43 6.93
N ARG A 48 -15.09 2.65 5.75
CA ARG A 48 -15.85 3.12 4.56
C ARG A 48 -16.82 2.08 4.03
N THR A 49 -16.43 0.81 4.09
CA THR A 49 -17.23 -0.32 3.60
C THR A 49 -17.85 -1.13 4.74
N VAL A 50 -17.55 -0.75 5.99
CA VAL A 50 -17.92 -1.47 7.23
C VAL A 50 -17.62 -2.96 7.08
N SER A 51 -16.41 -3.25 6.59
CA SER A 51 -15.98 -4.61 6.30
C SER A 51 -14.60 -4.87 6.87
N GLU A 52 -14.40 -6.07 7.38
CA GLU A 52 -13.07 -6.55 7.74
C GLU A 52 -12.23 -6.75 6.47
N GLN A 53 -10.99 -6.29 6.54
CA GLN A 53 -9.95 -6.59 5.57
C GLN A 53 -8.73 -7.17 6.28
N ALA A 54 -8.04 -8.07 5.58
CA ALA A 54 -6.80 -8.69 5.99
C ALA A 54 -5.69 -8.17 5.07
N ILE A 55 -4.65 -7.60 5.66
CA ILE A 55 -3.42 -7.18 5.00
C ILE A 55 -2.37 -8.25 5.27
N ILE A 56 -1.86 -8.85 4.21
CA ILE A 56 -0.83 -9.88 4.27
C ILE A 56 0.45 -9.29 3.68
N VAL A 57 1.53 -9.31 4.46
CA VAL A 57 2.85 -8.87 4.02
C VAL A 57 3.79 -10.08 4.00
N LEU A 58 4.42 -10.32 2.85
CA LEU A 58 5.43 -11.34 2.65
C LEU A 58 6.80 -10.68 2.52
N VAL A 59 7.82 -11.29 3.11
CA VAL A 59 9.20 -10.85 3.04
C VAL A 59 10.06 -12.03 2.63
N ASP A 60 10.92 -11.83 1.63
CA ASP A 60 11.98 -12.77 1.23
C ASP A 60 13.29 -11.99 1.10
N HIS A 61 14.18 -12.19 2.06
CA HIS A 61 15.46 -11.49 2.15
C HIS A 61 16.62 -12.47 1.93
N ASP A 62 17.46 -12.14 0.97
CA ASP A 62 18.70 -12.83 0.66
C ASP A 62 19.87 -12.14 1.39
N VAL A 63 20.49 -12.88 2.31
CA VAL A 63 21.53 -12.37 3.23
C VAL A 63 22.83 -12.09 2.47
N ASP A 64 23.17 -12.93 1.50
CA ASP A 64 24.44 -12.85 0.77
C ASP A 64 24.49 -11.62 -0.14
N THR A 65 23.37 -11.31 -0.78
CA THR A 65 23.24 -10.16 -1.71
C THR A 65 22.72 -8.90 -1.03
N ASN A 66 22.27 -9.00 0.22
CA ASN A 66 21.54 -7.97 0.95
C ASN A 66 20.41 -7.34 0.11
N THR A 67 19.62 -8.22 -0.51
CA THR A 67 18.43 -7.85 -1.28
C THR A 67 17.18 -8.40 -0.61
N CYS A 68 16.08 -7.67 -0.68
CA CYS A 68 14.81 -8.08 -0.08
C CYS A 68 13.67 -7.81 -1.05
N ALA A 69 12.90 -8.85 -1.32
CA ALA A 69 11.60 -8.74 -1.94
C ALA A 69 10.54 -8.65 -0.84
N THR A 70 9.67 -7.65 -0.95
CA THR A 70 8.53 -7.48 -0.07
C THR A 70 7.26 -7.44 -0.90
N GLU A 71 6.25 -8.20 -0.54
CA GLU A 71 4.96 -8.21 -1.22
C GLU A 71 3.85 -7.88 -0.23
N VAL A 72 2.85 -7.13 -0.68
CA VAL A 72 1.64 -6.85 0.09
C VAL A 72 0.40 -7.23 -0.71
N VAL A 73 -0.52 -7.90 -0.02
CA VAL A 73 -1.84 -8.25 -0.52
C VAL A 73 -2.88 -7.82 0.50
N ALA A 74 -3.78 -6.92 0.11
CA ALA A 74 -4.99 -6.68 0.89
C ALA A 74 -6.12 -7.56 0.36
N THR A 75 -6.70 -8.38 1.22
CA THR A 75 -7.79 -9.30 0.89
C THR A 75 -8.93 -9.12 1.88
N SER A 76 -10.15 -9.51 1.51
CA SER A 76 -11.39 -9.28 2.28
C SER A 76 -11.77 -7.79 2.36
N GLY A 77 -13.05 -7.51 2.22
CA GLY A 77 -13.59 -6.18 1.99
C GLY A 77 -15.00 -6.30 1.45
N GLY A 78 -15.89 -6.88 2.26
CA GLY A 78 -17.34 -6.90 2.03
C GLY A 78 -17.81 -7.29 0.63
N ALA A 79 -17.99 -8.59 0.39
CA ALA A 79 -19.02 -9.03 -0.55
C ALA A 79 -20.40 -8.78 0.09
N GLY A 80 -20.82 -7.51 0.15
CA GLY A 80 -22.24 -7.20 0.30
C GLY A 80 -23.03 -7.74 -0.90
N TRP A 81 -24.36 -7.81 -0.82
CA TRP A 81 -25.25 -8.38 -1.85
C TRP A 81 -25.05 -7.87 -3.30
N TRP A 82 -24.25 -6.82 -3.50
CA TRP A 82 -23.78 -6.32 -4.78
C TRP A 82 -22.24 -6.30 -4.77
N ARG A 83 -21.61 -7.21 -5.53
CA ARG A 83 -20.15 -7.43 -5.63
C ARG A 83 -19.37 -6.22 -6.20
N TRP A 84 -19.30 -5.11 -5.48
CA TRP A 84 -18.50 -3.95 -5.87
C TRP A 84 -17.27 -3.84 -4.97
N SER A 85 -16.11 -4.30 -5.44
CA SER A 85 -14.81 -4.10 -4.79
C SER A 85 -14.26 -2.70 -5.13
N LEU A 86 -14.92 -1.65 -4.62
CA LEU A 86 -14.50 -0.27 -4.87
C LEU A 86 -13.44 0.16 -3.83
N GLY A 87 -12.17 -0.01 -4.19
CA GLY A 87 -11.06 0.83 -3.70
C GLY A 87 -10.39 0.49 -2.36
N SER A 88 -11.03 -0.20 -1.42
CA SER A 88 -10.45 -0.38 -0.07
C SER A 88 -9.15 -1.20 -0.04
N GLN A 89 -9.06 -2.24 -0.89
CA GLN A 89 -7.88 -3.09 -0.99
C GLN A 89 -6.69 -2.33 -1.58
N ASP A 90 -6.92 -1.58 -2.66
CA ASP A 90 -5.93 -0.71 -3.28
C ASP A 90 -5.39 0.35 -2.30
N GLU A 91 -6.26 0.92 -1.46
CA GLU A 91 -5.88 1.93 -0.45
C GLU A 91 -4.99 1.35 0.66
N ALA A 92 -5.26 0.13 1.11
CA ALA A 92 -4.42 -0.55 2.10
C ALA A 92 -3.03 -0.85 1.53
N GLU A 93 -2.97 -1.34 0.29
CA GLU A 93 -1.70 -1.57 -0.43
C GLU A 93 -0.95 -0.25 -0.72
N ASP A 94 -1.67 0.84 -1.01
CA ASP A 94 -1.13 2.19 -1.16
C ASP A 94 -0.54 2.75 0.14
N THR A 95 -1.25 2.55 1.25
CA THR A 95 -0.82 2.97 2.58
C THR A 95 0.45 2.22 3.00
N PHE A 96 0.50 0.92 2.72
CA PHE A 96 1.70 0.11 2.89
C PHE A 96 2.87 0.64 2.05
N ALA A 97 2.66 0.83 0.75
CA ALA A 97 3.69 1.31 -0.17
C ALA A 97 4.27 2.66 0.27
N THR A 98 3.40 3.59 0.69
CA THR A 98 3.81 4.91 1.19
C THR A 98 4.64 4.79 2.46
N SER A 99 4.19 3.99 3.43
CA SER A 99 4.90 3.82 4.70
C SER A 99 6.26 3.14 4.52
N LEU A 100 6.34 2.15 3.62
CA LEU A 100 7.59 1.45 3.30
C LEU A 100 8.58 2.37 2.57
N ALA A 101 8.09 3.19 1.64
CA ALA A 101 8.91 4.17 0.92
C ALA A 101 9.47 5.26 1.87
N GLU A 102 8.66 5.74 2.81
CA GLU A 102 9.11 6.68 3.84
C GLU A 102 10.19 6.06 4.73
N LEU A 103 9.99 4.82 5.19
CA LEU A 103 10.99 4.10 5.97
C LEU A 103 12.29 3.94 5.18
N ALA A 104 12.21 3.51 3.92
CA ALA A 104 13.37 3.36 3.04
C ALA A 104 14.11 4.69 2.84
N HIS A 105 13.38 5.79 2.64
CA HIS A 105 13.95 7.13 2.50
C HIS A 105 14.72 7.57 3.76
N VAL A 106 14.09 7.43 4.94
CA VAL A 106 14.71 7.79 6.23
C VAL A 106 15.96 6.96 6.52
N ARG A 107 15.99 5.70 6.08
CA ARG A 107 17.11 4.77 6.31
C ARG A 107 18.13 4.75 5.17
N GLY A 108 17.90 5.48 4.08
CA GLY A 108 18.80 5.53 2.92
C GLY A 108 18.85 4.21 2.12
N TRP A 109 17.79 3.40 2.16
CA TRP A 109 17.72 2.15 1.41
C TRP A 109 17.45 2.41 -0.07
N GLN A 110 18.04 1.56 -0.94
CA GLN A 110 17.68 1.58 -2.36
C GLN A 110 16.35 0.84 -2.52
N TYR A 111 15.33 1.55 -2.95
CA TYR A 111 13.97 1.04 -3.01
C TYR A 111 13.44 1.17 -4.45
N GLU A 112 12.91 0.07 -4.97
CA GLU A 112 12.21 -0.01 -6.26
C GLU A 112 10.83 -0.62 -6.01
N GLY A 113 9.78 0.07 -6.42
CA GLY A 113 8.41 -0.37 -6.21
C GLY A 113 7.48 0.13 -7.31
N THR A 114 6.43 -0.64 -7.57
CA THR A 114 5.31 -0.16 -8.40
C THR A 114 4.46 0.79 -7.58
N PHE A 115 4.79 2.08 -7.61
CA PHE A 115 3.87 3.11 -7.14
C PHE A 115 2.82 3.37 -8.22
N PRO A 116 1.53 3.50 -7.85
CA PRO A 116 0.64 4.29 -8.69
C PRO A 116 1.22 5.69 -8.75
N GLN A 117 1.53 6.13 -9.96
CA GLN A 117 1.99 7.49 -10.17
C GLN A 117 0.79 8.43 -9.96
N TYR A 118 0.57 8.83 -8.71
CA TYR A 118 -0.35 9.92 -8.39
C TYR A 118 0.24 11.20 -8.98
N ALA A 119 -0.45 11.79 -9.95
CA ALA A 119 0.02 13.05 -10.53
C ALA A 119 -0.23 14.22 -9.58
N PHE A 120 -1.27 14.13 -8.74
CA PHE A 120 -1.68 15.19 -7.83
C PHE A 120 -2.13 14.61 -6.48
N PRO A 121 -1.32 14.73 -5.42
CA PRO A 121 -1.59 14.05 -4.16
C PRO A 121 -2.79 14.61 -3.37
N ARG A 122 -3.32 15.81 -3.68
CA ARG A 122 -4.44 16.42 -2.93
C ARG A 122 -5.29 17.36 -3.80
N ALA A 123 -6.06 16.82 -4.73
CA ALA A 123 -7.03 17.58 -5.50
C ALA A 123 -8.32 17.80 -4.69
N ILE A 124 -8.73 19.06 -4.54
CA ILE A 124 -9.96 19.45 -3.83
C ILE A 124 -11.07 19.66 -4.85
N CYS A 125 -12.18 18.95 -4.72
CA CYS A 125 -13.33 19.15 -5.61
C CYS A 125 -13.97 20.51 -5.34
N PRO A 126 -14.07 21.42 -6.33
CA PRO A 126 -14.64 22.75 -6.13
C PRO A 126 -16.15 22.73 -5.88
N SER A 127 -16.83 21.64 -6.21
CA SER A 127 -18.29 21.52 -6.05
C SER A 127 -18.72 21.02 -4.67
N CYS A 128 -17.94 20.16 -4.03
CA CYS A 128 -18.33 19.52 -2.76
C CYS A 128 -17.26 19.58 -1.65
N GLY A 129 -16.07 20.11 -1.94
CA GLY A 129 -14.98 20.25 -0.97
C GLY A 129 -14.25 18.96 -0.62
N ALA A 130 -14.67 17.80 -1.14
CA ALA A 130 -14.00 16.53 -0.89
C ALA A 130 -12.59 16.51 -1.50
N ILE A 131 -11.65 15.88 -0.80
CA ILE A 131 -10.22 15.84 -1.15
C ILE A 131 -9.86 14.44 -1.60
N TYR A 132 -9.22 14.32 -2.77
CA TYR A 132 -8.80 13.05 -3.37
C TYR A 132 -7.37 13.11 -3.90
N SER A 133 -6.78 11.94 -4.10
CA SER A 133 -5.56 11.76 -4.90
C SER A 133 -5.95 11.01 -6.18
N TYR A 134 -5.49 11.47 -7.34
CA TYR A 134 -5.80 10.86 -8.63
C TYR A 134 -4.55 10.23 -9.25
N ARG A 135 -4.67 8.97 -9.68
CA ARG A 135 -3.67 8.29 -10.51
C ARG A 135 -3.63 8.92 -11.89
N ARG A 136 -2.48 8.88 -12.58
CA ARG A 136 -2.35 9.40 -13.96
C ARG A 136 -3.42 8.87 -14.90
N GLU A 137 -3.79 7.59 -14.79
CA GLU A 137 -4.84 6.98 -15.63
C GLU A 137 -6.26 7.55 -15.39
N GLN A 138 -6.49 8.16 -14.22
CA GLN A 138 -7.78 8.76 -13.88
C GLN A 138 -7.92 10.20 -14.41
N ILE A 139 -6.83 10.76 -14.93
CA ILE A 139 -6.78 12.11 -15.49
C ILE A 139 -7.14 12.02 -16.96
N LEU A 140 -8.27 12.63 -17.29
CA LEU A 140 -8.76 12.76 -18.66
C LEU A 140 -7.90 13.76 -19.45
N ASP A 141 -8.02 13.70 -20.77
CA ASP A 141 -7.41 14.67 -21.67
C ASP A 141 -7.77 16.10 -21.24
N GLY A 142 -6.74 16.95 -21.10
CA GLY A 142 -6.88 18.31 -20.58
C GLY A 142 -6.74 18.47 -19.07
N GLY A 143 -6.31 17.44 -18.34
CA GLY A 143 -5.99 17.54 -16.90
C GLY A 143 -7.22 17.50 -15.99
N SER A 144 -8.35 17.00 -16.49
CA SER A 144 -9.61 16.95 -15.75
C SER A 144 -9.86 15.58 -15.12
N VAL A 145 -10.63 15.57 -14.03
CA VAL A 145 -11.03 14.36 -13.30
C VAL A 145 -12.49 14.46 -12.87
N ARG A 146 -13.12 13.32 -12.59
CA ARG A 146 -14.47 13.27 -11.99
C ARG A 146 -14.39 13.07 -10.49
N CYS A 147 -15.12 13.90 -9.75
CA CYS A 147 -15.22 13.77 -8.30
C CYS A 147 -15.89 12.44 -7.91
N GLN A 148 -15.22 11.64 -7.07
CA GLN A 148 -15.74 10.33 -6.64
C GLN A 148 -17.00 10.43 -5.74
N ASN A 149 -17.32 11.61 -5.20
CA ASN A 149 -18.50 11.84 -4.35
C ASN A 149 -19.68 12.45 -5.12
N CYS A 150 -19.46 13.52 -5.90
CA CYS A 150 -20.56 14.23 -6.59
C CYS A 150 -20.59 14.01 -8.11
N ASP A 151 -19.67 13.22 -8.65
CA ASP A 151 -19.52 12.90 -10.09
C ASP A 151 -19.32 14.11 -11.03
N LYS A 152 -19.14 15.32 -10.46
CA LYS A 152 -18.87 16.52 -11.26
C LYS A 152 -17.41 16.53 -11.76
N PRO A 153 -17.17 16.85 -13.03
CA PRO A 153 -15.83 17.01 -13.56
C PRO A 153 -15.19 18.31 -13.06
N PHE A 154 -13.88 18.31 -12.84
CA PHE A 154 -13.09 19.51 -12.55
C PHE A 154 -11.64 19.34 -13.02
N VAL A 155 -10.95 20.44 -13.28
CA VAL A 155 -9.53 20.45 -13.64
C VAL A 155 -8.70 20.42 -12.37
N ILE A 156 -7.70 19.55 -12.31
CA ILE A 156 -6.75 19.54 -11.19
C ILE A 156 -5.73 20.65 -11.42
N SER A 157 -5.66 21.61 -10.50
CA SER A 157 -4.68 22.70 -10.47
C SER A 157 -3.48 22.36 -9.59
#